data_AF-A0A1S8WPK4-F1
#
_entry.id   AF-A0A1S8WPK4-F1
#
_cell.length_a   1.000
_cell.length_b   1.000
_cell.length_c   1.000
_cell.angle_alpha   90.00
_cell.angle_beta   90.00
_cell.angle_gamma   90.00
#
_symmetry.space_group_name_H-M   'P 1'
#
loop_
_entity.id
_entity.type
_entity.pdbx_description
1 polymer ?
#
loop_
_entity_poly.entity_id
_entity_poly.type
_entity_poly.pdbx_seq_one_letter_code
_entity_poly.pdbx_strand_id
1 'polypeptide(L)'
;MNEFTSIGADFLVRKDQKYCDLVVRCGQHQFPAHSNILAASSEYFDKLLSESKSSTVPRVVEIQGVDETVFADLINFIYTGSKCVTDWFKLHS
;
A
#
# COMPACT_ATOMS: atom_id res chain seq x y z
N MET A 1 -2.87 6.94 -26.12
CA MET A 1 -1.55 7.30 -25.59
C MET A 1 -1.47 6.82 -24.15
N ASN A 2 -0.93 5.60 -24.01
CA ASN A 2 -0.05 5.14 -22.93
C ASN A 2 -0.64 4.96 -21.52
N GLU A 3 -1.76 4.24 -21.40
CA GLU A 3 -2.31 3.78 -20.11
C GLU A 3 -1.42 2.76 -19.35
N PHE A 4 -0.28 2.36 -19.91
CA PHE A 4 0.57 1.29 -19.36
C PHE A 4 1.91 1.76 -18.74
N THR A 5 2.24 3.06 -18.79
CA THR A 5 3.55 3.55 -18.28
C THR A 5 3.57 3.90 -16.79
N SER A 6 2.41 4.02 -16.13
CA SER A 6 2.33 4.50 -14.74
C SER A 6 2.41 3.41 -13.67
N ILE A 7 2.33 2.13 -14.05
CA ILE A 7 2.18 1.00 -13.12
C ILE A 7 3.45 0.79 -12.26
N GLY A 8 4.62 1.32 -12.66
CA GLY A 8 5.88 1.21 -11.92
C GLY A 8 6.35 2.50 -11.23
N ALA A 9 5.73 3.65 -11.50
CA ALA A 9 6.22 4.94 -11.01
C ALA A 9 5.95 5.10 -9.50
N ASP A 10 4.75 4.75 -9.04
CA ASP A 10 4.34 4.93 -7.65
C ASP A 10 5.13 4.01 -6.70
N PHE A 11 5.53 2.82 -7.16
CA PHE A 11 6.43 1.93 -6.40
C PHE A 11 7.80 2.57 -6.15
N LEU A 12 8.36 3.27 -7.15
CA LEU A 12 9.63 4.00 -6.98
C LEU A 12 9.46 5.19 -6.04
N VAL A 13 8.33 5.90 -6.09
CA VAL A 13 8.05 7.02 -5.17
C VAL A 13 8.00 6.55 -3.72
N ARG A 14 7.36 5.41 -3.46
CA ARG A 14 7.39 4.78 -2.12
C ARG A 14 8.79 4.37 -1.70
N LYS A 15 9.58 3.77 -2.60
CA LYS A 15 10.96 3.35 -2.30
C LYS A 15 11.87 4.55 -1.97
N ASP A 16 11.62 5.69 -2.60
CA ASP A 16 12.33 6.94 -2.35
C ASP A 16 11.83 7.67 -1.09
N GLN A 17 10.78 7.14 -0.43
CA GLN A 17 10.05 7.75 0.70
C GLN A 17 9.64 9.22 0.48
N LYS A 18 9.58 9.66 -0.78
CA LYS A 18 9.22 11.04 -1.10
C LYS A 18 7.73 11.21 -0.92
N TYR A 19 7.32 12.22 -0.16
CA TYR A 19 5.90 12.57 0.09
C TYR A 19 5.09 11.52 0.86
N CYS A 20 5.74 10.57 1.56
CA CYS A 20 5.04 9.65 2.46
C CYS A 20 4.51 10.42 3.68
N ASP A 21 3.22 10.71 3.66
CA ASP A 21 2.47 11.39 4.72
C ASP A 21 1.79 10.41 5.70
N LEU A 22 1.88 9.11 5.42
CA LEU A 22 1.27 8.03 6.17
C LEU A 22 2.27 6.90 6.44
N VAL A 23 2.20 6.31 7.63
CA VAL A 23 2.92 5.11 8.02
C VAL A 23 1.92 4.08 8.50
N VAL A 24 1.88 2.94 7.83
CA VAL A 24 1.06 1.81 8.25
C VAL A 24 1.89 0.89 9.14
N ARG A 25 1.49 0.70 10.38
CA ARG A 25 2.09 -0.25 11.31
C ARG A 25 1.32 -1.56 11.28
N CYS A 26 2.03 -2.65 11.04
CA CYS A 26 1.49 -4.00 11.04
C CYS A 26 2.38 -4.86 11.94
N GLY A 27 1.87 -5.20 13.13
CA GLY A 27 2.66 -5.85 14.17
C GLY A 27 3.87 -5.01 14.58
N GLN A 28 5.08 -5.55 14.37
CA GLN A 28 6.35 -4.86 14.64
C GLN A 28 6.91 -4.09 13.44
N HIS A 29 6.34 -4.29 12.24
CA HIS A 29 6.83 -3.67 11.01
C HIS A 29 6.08 -2.38 10.68
N GLN A 30 6.79 -1.45 10.05
CA GLN A 30 6.27 -0.15 9.64
C GLN A 30 6.47 0.04 8.13
N PHE A 31 5.40 0.44 7.46
CA PHE A 31 5.33 0.59 6.02
C PHE A 31 4.99 2.05 5.69
N PRO A 32 5.97 2.87 5.29
CA PRO A 32 5.69 4.22 4.78
C PRO A 32 4.88 4.10 3.48
N ALA A 33 3.85 4.92 3.38
CA ALA A 33 2.90 4.92 2.28
C ALA A 33 2.31 6.33 2.10
N HIS A 34 1.51 6.47 1.04
CA HIS A 34 0.83 7.70 0.70
C HIS A 34 -0.65 7.55 1.01
N SER A 35 -1.19 8.50 1.75
CA SER A 35 -2.60 8.49 2.15
C SER A 35 -3.54 8.48 0.94
N ASN A 36 -3.22 9.24 -0.12
CA ASN A 36 -4.01 9.34 -1.33
C ASN A 36 -4.10 8.02 -2.11
N ILE A 37 -2.99 7.29 -2.26
CA ILE A 37 -2.94 6.00 -2.96
C ILE A 37 -3.75 4.98 -2.17
N LEU A 38 -3.60 4.94 -0.84
CA LEU A 38 -4.36 4.02 0.01
C LEU A 38 -5.86 4.34 0.00
N ALA A 39 -6.24 5.61 0.15
CA ALA A 39 -7.63 6.06 0.06
C ALA A 39 -8.27 5.74 -1.31
N ALA A 40 -7.54 5.97 -2.40
CA ALA A 40 -8.01 5.63 -3.75
C ALA A 40 -8.13 4.11 -3.98
N SER A 41 -7.29 3.32 -3.32
CA SER A 41 -7.31 1.85 -3.45
C SER A 41 -8.43 1.17 -2.67
N SER A 42 -8.90 1.77 -1.58
CA SER A 42 -9.96 1.19 -0.75
C SER A 42 -10.66 2.24 0.11
N GLU A 43 -11.99 2.20 0.11
CA GLU A 43 -12.83 3.01 1.01
C GLU A 43 -12.56 2.72 2.50
N TYR A 44 -12.04 1.53 2.84
CA TYR A 44 -11.63 1.23 4.22
C TYR A 44 -10.51 2.16 4.67
N PHE A 45 -9.49 2.35 3.84
CA PHE A 45 -8.39 3.26 4.15
C PHE A 45 -8.84 4.71 4.13
N ASP A 46 -9.70 5.10 3.19
CA ASP A 46 -10.24 6.46 3.14
C ASP A 46 -10.99 6.83 4.44
N LYS A 47 -11.85 5.93 4.93
CA LYS A 47 -12.54 6.09 6.21
C LYS A 47 -11.57 6.07 7.39
N LEU A 48 -10.62 5.14 7.42
CA LEU A 48 -9.62 5.05 8.49
C LEU A 48 -8.78 6.34 8.58
N LEU A 49 -8.41 6.93 7.44
CA LEU A 49 -7.65 8.17 7.35
C LEU A 49 -8.48 9.40 7.71
N SER A 50 -9.78 9.36 7.42
CA SER A 50 -10.73 10.41 7.78
C SER A 50 -11.10 10.38 9.27
N GLU A 51 -11.20 9.20 9.86
CA GLU A 51 -11.45 8.99 11.30
C GLU A 51 -10.18 9.21 12.15
N SER A 52 -9.00 8.99 11.55
CA SER A 52 -7.71 9.31 12.16
C SER A 52 -7.57 10.83 12.34
N LYS A 53 -7.92 11.30 13.54
CA LYS A 53 -7.71 12.68 14.01
C LYS A 53 -6.26 12.97 14.40
N SER A 54 -5.30 12.19 13.89
CA SER A 54 -3.89 12.35 14.22
C SER A 54 -3.38 13.65 13.59
N SER A 55 -3.03 14.62 14.44
CA SER A 55 -2.38 15.88 14.03
C SER A 55 -0.88 15.69 13.74
N THR A 56 -0.32 14.52 14.02
CA THR A 56 1.06 14.17 13.71
C THR A 56 1.22 13.82 12.22
N VAL A 57 2.24 14.44 11.62
CA VAL A 57 2.72 14.13 10.26
C VAL A 57 4.12 13.53 10.40
N PRO A 58 4.39 12.33 9.86
CA PRO A 58 3.45 11.47 9.12
C PRO A 58 2.39 10.83 10.06
N ARG A 59 1.18 10.65 9.53
CA ARG A 59 0.10 9.97 10.24
C ARG A 59 0.48 8.51 10.43
N VAL A 60 0.18 7.93 11.59
CA VAL A 60 0.44 6.50 11.84
C VAL A 60 -0.90 5.78 12.00
N VAL A 61 -1.13 4.74 11.19
CA VAL A 61 -2.30 3.87 11.29
C VAL A 61 -1.84 2.46 11.63
N GLU A 62 -2.49 1.83 12.59
CA GLU A 62 -2.17 0.46 12.99
C GLU A 62 -3.23 -0.49 12.45
N ILE A 63 -2.78 -1.53 11.74
CA ILE A 63 -3.67 -2.58 11.24
C ILE A 63 -3.41 -3.83 12.06
N GLN A 64 -4.45 -4.28 12.75
CA GLN A 64 -4.44 -5.50 13.56
C GLN A 64 -5.15 -6.63 12.81
N GLY A 65 -4.62 -7.85 12.91
CA GLY A 65 -5.23 -9.05 12.29
C GLY A 65 -4.83 -9.33 10.84
N VAL A 66 -3.79 -8.65 10.33
CA VAL A 66 -3.17 -8.96 9.03
C VAL A 66 -1.69 -9.29 9.29
N ASP A 67 -1.19 -10.35 8.65
CA ASP A 67 0.23 -10.69 8.69
C ASP A 67 1.07 -9.65 7.95
N GLU A 68 2.26 -9.36 8.47
CA GLU A 68 3.20 -8.38 7.91
C GLU A 68 3.59 -8.68 6.45
N THR A 69 3.73 -9.96 6.11
CA THR A 69 4.04 -10.43 4.74
C THR A 69 2.86 -10.22 3.80
N VAL A 70 1.65 -10.58 4.25
CA VAL A 70 0.40 -10.38 3.51
C VAL A 70 0.14 -8.89 3.27
N PHE A 71 0.39 -8.06 4.28
CA PHE A 71 0.24 -6.62 4.15
C PHE A 71 1.27 -6.03 3.20
N ALA A 72 2.52 -6.49 3.23
CA ALA A 72 3.55 -6.08 2.28
C ALA A 72 3.15 -6.40 0.82
N ASP A 73 2.61 -7.60 0.59
CA ASP A 73 2.10 -8.00 -0.73
C ASP A 73 0.89 -7.18 -1.18
N LEU A 74 -0.04 -6.92 -0.25
CA LEU A 74 -1.21 -6.08 -0.51
C LEU A 74 -0.79 -4.66 -0.88
N ILE A 75 0.12 -4.07 -0.12
CA ILE A 75 0.56 -2.71 -0.37
C ILE A 75 1.36 -2.66 -1.69
N ASN A 76 2.18 -3.67 -1.98
CA ASN A 76 2.85 -3.77 -3.27
C ASN A 76 1.83 -3.86 -4.39
N PHE A 77 0.77 -4.66 -4.25
CA PHE A 77 -0.33 -4.72 -5.20
C PHE A 77 -1.02 -3.38 -5.40
N ILE A 78 -1.24 -2.60 -4.33
CA ILE A 78 -1.81 -1.25 -4.42
C ILE A 78 -0.91 -0.32 -5.24
N TYR A 79 0.42 -0.41 -5.04
CA TYR A 79 1.41 0.41 -5.74
C TYR A 79 1.76 -0.05 -7.16
N THR A 80 1.64 -1.35 -7.46
CA THR A 80 1.99 -1.94 -8.75
C THR A 80 0.77 -2.37 -9.56
N GLY A 81 -0.45 -2.27 -9.03
CA GLY A 81 -1.70 -2.70 -9.68
C GLY A 81 -1.75 -4.17 -10.14
N SER A 82 -0.71 -4.96 -9.87
CA SER A 82 -0.52 -6.30 -10.41
C SER A 82 0.09 -7.19 -9.34
N LYS A 83 -0.75 -8.11 -8.88
CA LYS A 83 -0.34 -9.30 -8.16
C LYS A 83 -0.32 -10.37 -9.22
N CYS A 84 0.85 -10.94 -9.49
CA CYS A 84 0.96 -12.16 -10.26
C CYS A 84 0.24 -13.26 -9.46
N VAL A 85 -1.09 -13.33 -9.53
CA VAL A 85 -1.86 -14.52 -9.17
C VAL A 85 -1.63 -15.51 -10.30
N THR A 86 -0.38 -15.98 -10.46
CA THR A 86 -0.05 -16.87 -11.58
C THR A 86 1.11 -17.83 -11.31
N ASP A 87 1.46 -18.06 -10.04
CA ASP A 87 2.31 -19.22 -9.70
C ASP A 87 1.51 -20.52 -9.52
N TRP A 88 0.17 -20.49 -9.63
CA TRP A 88 -0.63 -21.72 -9.57
C TRP A 88 -0.77 -22.44 -10.92
N PHE A 89 -0.55 -21.78 -12.04
CA PHE A 89 -0.69 -22.38 -13.38
C PHE A 89 0.62 -22.92 -13.98
N LYS A 90 1.79 -22.64 -13.38
CA LYS A 90 3.09 -23.13 -13.90
C LYS A 90 3.49 -24.53 -13.45
N LEU A 91 2.68 -25.20 -12.62
CA LEU A 91 2.93 -26.58 -12.18
C LEU A 91 2.11 -27.65 -12.92
N HIS A 92 1.22 -27.26 -13.83
CA HIS A 92 0.37 -28.19 -14.59
C HIS A 92 0.24 -27.80 -16.07
N SER A 93 1.36 -27.71 -16.79
CA SER A 93 1.39 -27.94 -18.24
C SER A 93 2.77 -28.37 -18.73
#